data_AF-A0AAW2CUI1-F1
#
_entry.id   AF-A0AAW2CUI1-F1
#
_cell.length_a   1.000
_cell.length_b   1.000
_cell.length_c   1.000
_cell.angle_alpha   90.00
_cell.angle_beta   90.00
_cell.angle_gamma   90.00
#
_symmetry.space_group_name_H-M   'P 1'
#
loop_
_entity.id
_entity.type
_entity.pdbx_description
1 polymer ?
#
loop_
_entity_poly.entity_id
_entity_poly.type
_entity_poly.pdbx_seq_one_letter_code
_entity_poly.pdbx_strand_id
1 'polypeptide(L)'
;MNLIFLLVHYLSQKVLPKTGPAQHDIHYWLGNDTNKVFLIILLAIEAENQLLDIMSADVGVAGGGGVIRNEERHWIRGFPRNIGTTTSLLTENLAFRDGLNLCISMNLEAVEIGVDAKAIVDLIANGNNSDPFISPLIDDCKTLPSWIPHKKIGHCFKEANKCADALAKIGTSLLVDFVLFMPLP
;
A
#
# COMPACT_ATOMS: atom_id res chain seq x y z
N MET A 1 -10.38 -22.96 -8.16
CA MET A 1 -10.77 -21.86 -7.26
C MET A 1 -9.71 -21.78 -6.17
N ASN A 2 -8.85 -20.75 -6.21
CA ASN A 2 -7.59 -20.73 -5.45
C ASN A 2 -7.82 -20.49 -3.96
N LEU A 3 -7.22 -21.32 -3.09
CA LEU A 3 -7.31 -21.19 -1.62
C LEU A 3 -6.84 -19.80 -1.14
N ILE A 4 -5.91 -19.20 -1.87
CA ILE A 4 -5.43 -17.82 -1.69
C ILE A 4 -6.56 -16.80 -1.83
N PHE A 5 -7.44 -16.99 -2.81
CA PHE A 5 -8.56 -16.07 -3.08
C PHE A 5 -9.59 -16.09 -1.93
N LEU A 6 -9.87 -17.29 -1.39
CA LEU A 6 -10.72 -17.47 -0.22
C LEU A 6 -10.09 -16.87 1.05
N LEU A 7 -8.77 -16.99 1.22
CA LEU A 7 -8.05 -16.40 2.35
C LEU A 7 -8.04 -14.87 2.29
N VAL A 8 -7.77 -14.28 1.12
CA VAL A 8 -7.84 -12.82 0.90
C VAL A 8 -9.26 -12.31 1.14
N HIS A 9 -10.27 -13.00 0.61
CA HIS A 9 -11.67 -12.67 0.85
C HIS A 9 -12.04 -12.77 2.34
N TYR A 10 -11.63 -13.84 3.02
CA TYR A 10 -11.87 -14.02 4.46
C TYR A 10 -11.19 -12.96 5.33
N LEU A 11 -9.93 -12.62 5.04
CA LEU A 11 -9.21 -11.56 5.74
C LEU A 11 -9.83 -10.19 5.45
N SER A 12 -10.38 -9.97 4.24
CA SER A 12 -11.05 -8.73 3.89
C SER A 12 -12.24 -8.40 4.80
N GLN A 13 -12.90 -9.43 5.33
CA GLN A 13 -14.08 -9.33 6.21
C GLN A 13 -13.75 -9.18 7.71
N LYS A 14 -12.48 -9.29 8.13
CA LYS A 14 -12.05 -9.32 9.56
C LYS A 14 -11.41 -8.02 10.08
N VAL A 15 -11.86 -6.84 9.62
CA VAL A 15 -11.28 -5.54 10.05
C VAL A 15 -11.85 -5.07 11.39
N LEU A 16 -10.96 -4.65 12.30
CA LEU A 16 -11.25 -4.10 13.64
C LEU A 16 -12.20 -2.89 13.59
N PRO A 17 -13.13 -2.71 14.54
CA PRO A 17 -14.08 -1.59 14.59
C PRO A 17 -13.38 -0.22 14.52
N LYS A 18 -14.08 0.85 14.09
CA LYS A 18 -13.57 2.23 14.17
C LYS A 18 -13.24 2.53 15.64
N THR A 19 -11.99 2.40 16.07
CA THR A 19 -11.55 2.75 17.41
C THR A 19 -10.76 4.05 17.32
N GLY A 20 -11.46 5.18 17.37
CA GLY A 20 -10.85 6.51 17.38
C GLY A 20 -11.91 7.61 17.50
N PRO A 21 -11.57 8.79 18.04
CA PRO A 21 -12.49 9.92 18.14
C PRO A 21 -12.94 10.39 16.74
N ALA A 22 -14.11 11.04 16.66
CA ALA A 22 -14.76 11.49 15.42
C ALA A 22 -13.89 12.34 14.47
N GLN A 23 -12.76 12.88 14.96
CA GLN A 23 -11.74 13.58 14.17
C GLN A 23 -10.99 12.68 13.18
N HIS A 24 -11.06 11.35 13.33
CA HIS A 24 -10.58 10.38 12.35
C HIS A 24 -11.69 9.92 11.39
N ASP A 25 -12.89 10.49 11.46
CA ASP A 25 -13.98 10.14 10.55
C ASP A 25 -13.92 10.99 9.28
N ILE A 26 -13.93 10.31 8.15
CA ILE A 26 -13.73 10.86 6.80
C ILE A 26 -14.78 11.91 6.42
N HIS A 27 -16.00 11.74 6.92
CA HIS A 27 -17.11 12.67 6.73
C HIS A 27 -16.85 14.04 7.38
N TYR A 28 -16.00 14.10 8.42
CA TYR A 28 -15.59 15.35 9.04
C TYR A 28 -14.68 16.18 8.13
N TRP A 29 -13.93 15.52 7.25
CA TRP A 29 -12.91 16.16 6.40
C TRP A 29 -13.43 16.57 5.01
N LEU A 30 -14.40 15.83 4.48
CA LEU A 30 -14.87 16.00 3.09
C LEU A 30 -16.23 16.72 2.99
N GLY A 31 -16.92 16.95 4.12
CA GLY A 31 -18.32 17.36 4.08
C GLY A 31 -19.23 16.26 3.52
N ASN A 32 -20.46 16.60 3.14
CA ASN A 32 -21.44 15.62 2.61
C ASN A 32 -21.13 15.13 1.18
N ASP A 33 -19.99 15.50 0.58
CA ASP A 33 -19.56 15.01 -0.74
C ASP A 33 -18.85 13.65 -0.61
N THR A 34 -19.65 12.60 -0.40
CA THR A 34 -19.19 11.23 -0.10
C THR A 34 -18.95 10.36 -1.33
N ASN A 35 -18.36 10.92 -2.39
CA ASN A 35 -17.84 10.08 -3.45
C ASN A 35 -16.49 9.45 -3.05
N LYS A 36 -16.63 8.41 -2.23
CA LYS A 36 -15.76 7.24 -2.10
C LYS A 36 -14.39 7.52 -1.49
N VAL A 37 -14.29 7.41 -0.16
CA VAL A 37 -12.98 7.23 0.46
C VAL A 37 -12.44 5.82 0.25
N PHE A 38 -11.21 5.77 -0.21
CA PHE A 38 -10.45 4.53 -0.30
C PHE A 38 -9.29 4.49 0.67
N LEU A 39 -9.29 3.49 1.54
CA LEU A 39 -8.16 3.19 2.39
C LEU A 39 -7.15 2.37 1.57
N ILE A 40 -6.06 2.99 1.10
CA ILE A 40 -4.93 2.24 0.57
C ILE A 40 -4.03 1.87 1.74
N ILE A 41 -3.83 0.58 1.95
CA ILE A 41 -2.84 0.10 2.89
C ILE A 41 -1.74 -0.56 2.11
N LEU A 42 -0.51 -0.12 2.32
CA LEU A 42 0.66 -0.62 1.60
C LEU A 42 1.64 -1.27 2.57
N LEU A 43 2.01 -2.50 2.25
CA LEU A 43 2.96 -3.27 3.03
C LEU A 43 4.02 -3.87 2.12
N ALA A 44 5.26 -3.81 2.58
CA ALA A 44 6.40 -4.53 2.04
C ALA A 44 6.78 -5.65 3.01
N ILE A 45 7.14 -6.80 2.44
CA ILE A 45 7.71 -7.91 3.21
C ILE A 45 9.00 -8.33 2.53
N GLU A 46 10.06 -8.33 3.31
CA GLU A 46 11.34 -8.92 2.98
C GLU A 46 11.40 -10.30 3.63
N ALA A 47 11.69 -11.34 2.84
CA ALA A 47 11.97 -12.68 3.37
C ALA A 47 13.46 -12.82 3.69
N GLU A 48 13.80 -13.41 4.84
CA GLU A 48 15.19 -13.60 5.27
C GLU A 48 16.02 -14.43 4.26
N ASN A 49 17.24 -13.95 4.05
CA ASN A 49 18.29 -14.48 3.18
C ASN A 49 18.44 -16.01 3.23
N GLN A 50 18.38 -16.67 2.06
CA GLN A 50 19.05 -17.95 1.87
C GLN A 50 20.45 -17.70 1.29
N LEU A 51 21.41 -17.59 2.22
CA LEU A 51 22.88 -17.68 2.04
C LEU A 51 23.67 -16.45 1.52
N LEU A 52 24.46 -15.91 2.45
CA LEU A 52 25.79 -15.29 2.35
C LEU A 52 25.93 -13.80 1.99
N ASP A 53 26.10 -13.05 3.07
CA ASP A 53 26.64 -11.71 3.28
C ASP A 53 27.89 -11.38 2.44
N ILE A 54 27.86 -10.25 1.70
CA ILE A 54 28.97 -9.29 1.63
C ILE A 54 28.50 -7.95 1.04
N MET A 55 28.31 -6.97 1.94
CA MET A 55 28.48 -5.52 1.73
C MET A 55 27.30 -4.76 1.08
N SER A 56 26.58 -4.02 1.94
CA SER A 56 25.63 -2.91 1.68
C SER A 56 24.15 -3.26 1.50
N ALA A 57 23.36 -2.87 2.52
CA ALA A 57 21.91 -3.06 2.70
C ALA A 57 21.45 -4.52 2.80
N ASP A 58 20.53 -4.81 3.72
CA ASP A 58 19.85 -6.12 3.75
C ASP A 58 18.99 -6.18 2.47
N VAL A 59 19.32 -7.11 1.57
CA VAL A 59 18.65 -7.28 0.28
C VAL A 59 18.06 -8.68 0.23
N GLY A 60 16.76 -8.79 0.48
CA GLY A 60 16.01 -10.04 0.42
C GLY A 60 15.03 -10.11 -0.75
N VAL A 61 14.41 -11.28 -0.92
CA VAL A 61 13.26 -11.42 -1.83
C VAL A 61 12.10 -10.62 -1.25
N ALA A 62 11.60 -9.69 -2.05
CA ALA A 62 10.70 -8.64 -1.62
C ALA A 62 9.38 -8.66 -2.38
N GLY A 63 8.30 -8.49 -1.63
CA GLY A 63 6.94 -8.41 -2.14
C GLY A 63 6.25 -7.17 -1.61
N GLY A 64 5.52 -6.49 -2.48
CA GLY A 64 4.62 -5.38 -2.13
C GLY A 64 3.17 -5.83 -2.16
N GLY A 65 2.31 -5.16 -1.41
CA GLY A 65 0.89 -5.45 -1.43
C GLY A 65 0.05 -4.23 -1.10
N GLY A 66 -1.10 -4.13 -1.75
CA GLY A 66 -2.04 -3.04 -1.54
C GLY A 66 -3.49 -3.49 -1.52
N VAL A 67 -4.31 -2.84 -0.70
CA VAL A 67 -5.77 -3.04 -0.66
C VAL A 67 -6.46 -1.70 -0.79
N ILE A 68 -7.54 -1.66 -1.57
CA ILE A 68 -8.43 -0.52 -1.77
C ILE A 68 -9.83 -0.94 -1.29
N ARG A 69 -10.38 -0.23 -0.31
CA ARG A 69 -11.71 -0.46 0.26
C ARG A 69 -12.58 0.78 0.22
N ASN A 70 -13.89 0.66 0.09
CA ASN A 70 -14.79 1.82 0.23
C ASN A 70 -15.01 2.22 1.71
N GLU A 71 -15.86 3.23 1.94
CA GLU A 71 -16.20 3.77 3.26
C GLU A 71 -16.86 2.75 4.20
N GLU A 72 -17.64 1.83 3.62
CA GLU A 72 -18.25 0.69 4.31
C GLU A 72 -17.25 -0.46 4.55
N ARG A 73 -15.98 -0.26 4.16
CA ARG A 73 -14.87 -1.22 4.25
C ARG A 73 -15.01 -2.43 3.33
N HIS A 74 -15.95 -2.39 2.38
CA HIS A 74 -16.04 -3.38 1.34
C HIS A 74 -14.80 -3.33 0.46
N TRP A 75 -14.26 -4.50 0.14
CA TRP A 75 -13.14 -4.63 -0.79
C TRP A 75 -13.56 -4.15 -2.17
N ILE A 76 -12.73 -3.28 -2.76
CA ILE A 76 -12.97 -2.78 -4.11
C ILE A 76 -11.90 -3.32 -5.05
N ARG A 77 -10.62 -3.21 -4.68
CA ARG A 77 -9.50 -3.84 -5.38
C ARG A 77 -8.38 -4.17 -4.41
N GLY A 78 -7.45 -5.00 -4.85
CA GLY A 78 -6.16 -5.12 -4.20
C GLY A 78 -5.17 -5.76 -5.15
N PHE A 79 -3.90 -5.75 -4.75
CA PHE A 79 -2.83 -6.25 -5.58
C PHE A 79 -1.72 -6.83 -4.72
N PRO A 80 -1.17 -7.98 -5.08
CA PRO A 80 0.20 -8.35 -4.80
C PRO A 80 1.16 -7.83 -5.89
N ARG A 81 2.39 -7.50 -5.50
CA ARG A 81 3.48 -7.03 -6.35
C ARG A 81 4.74 -7.86 -6.09
N ASN A 82 5.29 -8.52 -7.10
CA ASN A 82 6.62 -9.14 -7.02
C ASN A 82 7.72 -8.12 -7.31
N ILE A 83 8.43 -7.65 -6.30
CA ILE A 83 9.45 -6.62 -6.49
C ILE A 83 10.81 -7.23 -6.85
N GLY A 84 11.02 -8.52 -6.58
CA GLY A 84 12.30 -9.20 -6.76
C GLY A 84 13.21 -8.99 -5.56
N THR A 85 14.51 -8.93 -5.78
CA THR A 85 15.50 -8.80 -4.69
C THR A 85 15.84 -7.32 -4.49
N THR A 86 15.41 -6.73 -3.37
CA THR A 86 15.69 -5.33 -3.06
C THR A 86 15.57 -5.02 -1.57
N THR A 87 15.86 -3.78 -1.18
CA THR A 87 15.77 -3.32 0.22
C THR A 87 14.32 -3.04 0.61
N SER A 88 14.02 -3.13 1.91
CA SER A 88 12.70 -2.75 2.44
C SER A 88 12.25 -1.35 1.99
N LEU A 89 13.12 -0.33 2.05
CA LEU A 89 12.77 1.05 1.67
C LEU A 89 12.36 1.16 0.19
N LEU A 90 13.10 0.50 -0.72
CA LEU A 90 12.75 0.52 -2.15
C LEU A 90 11.45 -0.23 -2.39
N THR A 91 11.26 -1.36 -1.71
CA THR A 91 10.06 -2.19 -1.78
C THR A 91 8.82 -1.40 -1.39
N GLU A 92 8.88 -0.69 -0.27
CA GLU A 92 7.78 0.14 0.23
C GLU A 92 7.46 1.28 -0.74
N ASN A 93 8.48 1.96 -1.29
CA ASN A 93 8.27 3.05 -2.24
C ASN A 93 7.65 2.55 -3.56
N LEU A 94 8.08 1.40 -4.06
CA LEU A 94 7.51 0.79 -5.26
C LEU A 94 6.06 0.38 -5.04
N ALA A 95 5.76 -0.32 -3.94
CA ALA A 95 4.39 -0.67 -3.60
C ALA A 95 3.51 0.59 -3.46
N PHE A 96 4.05 1.65 -2.85
CA PHE A 96 3.35 2.93 -2.71
C PHE A 96 3.04 3.60 -4.03
N ARG A 97 4.02 3.68 -4.93
CA ARG A 97 3.82 4.18 -6.30
C ARG A 97 2.75 3.37 -7.03
N ASP A 98 2.80 2.05 -6.95
CA ASP A 98 1.84 1.17 -7.63
C ASP A 98 0.41 1.34 -7.08
N GLY A 99 0.27 1.53 -5.76
CA GLY A 99 -1.01 1.87 -5.12
C GLY A 99 -1.58 3.21 -5.57
N LEU A 100 -0.73 4.24 -5.69
CA LEU A 100 -1.13 5.56 -6.20
C LEU A 100 -1.58 5.50 -7.66
N ASN A 101 -0.80 4.83 -8.51
CA ASN A 101 -1.16 4.62 -9.91
C ASN A 101 -2.48 3.88 -10.05
N LEU A 102 -2.75 2.88 -9.21
CA LEU A 102 -4.02 2.18 -9.21
C LEU A 102 -5.17 3.13 -8.87
N CYS A 103 -5.03 4.00 -7.87
CA CYS A 103 -6.04 5.00 -7.53
C CYS A 103 -6.28 6.02 -8.65
N ILE A 104 -5.22 6.49 -9.29
CA ILE A 104 -5.31 7.42 -10.43
C ILE A 104 -6.02 6.72 -11.61
N SER A 105 -5.65 5.48 -11.92
CA SER A 105 -6.28 4.70 -13.01
C SER A 105 -7.76 4.40 -12.78
N MET A 106 -8.19 4.44 -11.52
CA MET A 106 -9.59 4.28 -11.12
C MET A 106 -10.34 5.61 -11.06
N ASN A 107 -9.68 6.74 -11.34
CA ASN A 107 -10.22 8.09 -11.22
C ASN A 107 -10.82 8.37 -9.83
N LEU A 108 -10.09 7.99 -8.78
CA LEU A 108 -10.54 8.24 -7.41
C LEU A 108 -10.35 9.71 -7.03
N GLU A 109 -11.42 10.34 -6.58
CA GLU A 109 -11.43 11.76 -6.22
C GLU A 109 -11.04 11.99 -4.75
N ALA A 110 -11.37 11.04 -3.86
CA ALA A 110 -11.06 11.09 -2.44
C ALA A 110 -10.37 9.81 -1.92
N VAL A 111 -9.20 9.93 -1.28
CA VAL A 111 -8.41 8.76 -0.85
C VAL A 111 -7.72 9.03 0.50
N GLU A 112 -7.84 8.09 1.44
CA GLU A 112 -7.02 8.06 2.65
C GLU A 112 -5.95 6.96 2.51
N ILE A 113 -4.69 7.35 2.54
CA ILE A 113 -3.58 6.46 2.24
C ILE A 113 -2.83 6.18 3.54
N GLY A 114 -2.98 4.96 4.04
CA GLY A 114 -2.26 4.44 5.20
C GLY A 114 -0.98 3.71 4.77
N VAL A 115 0.17 4.19 5.22
CA VAL A 115 1.47 3.59 4.91
C VAL A 115 2.10 3.09 6.21
N ASP A 116 2.56 1.84 6.26
CA ASP A 116 3.25 1.28 7.44
C ASP A 116 4.70 1.80 7.57
N ALA A 117 5.24 2.25 6.44
CA ALA A 117 6.53 2.90 6.34
C ALA A 117 6.48 4.35 6.82
N LYS A 118 6.81 4.60 8.08
CA LYS A 118 6.99 5.97 8.57
C LYS A 118 8.01 6.76 7.73
N ALA A 119 9.05 6.07 7.23
CA ALA A 119 10.05 6.65 6.35
C ALA A 119 9.44 7.26 5.08
N ILE A 120 8.44 6.63 4.47
CA ILE A 120 7.75 7.17 3.28
C ILE A 120 6.94 8.40 3.64
N VAL A 121 6.20 8.37 4.74
CA VAL A 121 5.41 9.53 5.20
C VAL A 121 6.32 10.72 5.46
N ASP A 122 7.45 10.49 6.12
CA ASP A 122 8.45 11.53 6.41
C ASP A 122 9.15 12.03 5.12
N LEU A 123 9.44 11.13 4.17
CA LEU A 123 10.02 11.46 2.86
C LEU A 123 9.10 12.34 2.01
N ILE A 124 7.79 12.05 2.01
CA ILE A 124 6.80 12.84 1.28
C ILE A 124 6.63 14.21 1.93
N ALA A 125 6.63 14.28 3.27
CA ALA A 125 6.42 15.53 3.99
C ALA A 125 7.62 16.48 3.91
N ASN A 126 8.84 15.96 4.11
CA ASN A 126 10.02 16.79 4.40
C ASN A 126 11.30 16.34 3.68
N GLY A 127 11.28 15.22 2.96
CA GLY A 127 12.49 14.58 2.47
C GLY A 127 13.06 15.23 1.22
N ASN A 128 14.35 15.56 1.24
CA ASN A 128 15.17 15.66 0.03
C ASN A 128 16.05 14.40 -0.02
N ASN A 129 15.93 13.57 -1.06
CA ASN A 129 16.87 12.48 -1.28
C ASN A 129 17.86 12.90 -2.36
N SER A 130 19.15 12.82 -2.06
CA SER A 130 20.23 13.12 -3.01
C SER A 130 20.74 11.87 -3.74
N ASP A 131 20.19 10.69 -3.46
CA ASP A 131 20.52 9.46 -4.18
C ASP A 131 19.88 9.48 -5.59
N PRO A 132 20.68 9.60 -6.67
CA PRO A 132 20.17 9.68 -8.04
C PRO A 132 19.52 8.37 -8.52
N PHE A 133 19.76 7.23 -7.86
CA PHE A 133 19.16 5.95 -8.24
C PHE A 133 17.72 5.81 -7.73
N ILE A 134 17.42 6.39 -6.57
CA ILE A 134 16.11 6.31 -5.91
C ILE A 134 15.31 7.60 -6.13
N SER A 135 15.97 8.71 -6.50
CA SER A 135 15.32 10.00 -6.70
C SER A 135 14.12 9.95 -7.65
N PRO A 136 14.14 9.26 -8.82
CA PRO A 136 12.98 9.25 -9.71
C PRO A 136 11.76 8.58 -9.07
N LEU A 137 11.98 7.51 -8.29
CA LEU A 137 10.91 6.81 -7.58
C LEU A 137 10.34 7.70 -6.46
N ILE A 138 11.19 8.43 -5.74
CA ILE A 138 10.73 9.35 -4.70
C ILE A 138 9.98 10.54 -5.30
N ASP A 139 10.43 11.03 -6.44
CA ASP A 139 9.75 12.09 -7.18
C ASP A 139 8.36 11.62 -7.62
N ASP A 140 8.23 10.39 -8.14
CA ASP A 140 6.93 9.77 -8.41
C ASP A 140 6.05 9.74 -7.13
N CYS A 141 6.59 9.26 -6.00
CA CYS A 141 5.88 9.18 -4.72
C CYS A 141 5.43 10.55 -4.19
N LYS A 142 6.10 11.64 -4.57
CA LYS A 142 5.73 13.02 -4.22
C LYS A 142 4.74 13.64 -5.20
N THR A 143 4.90 13.35 -6.49
CA THR A 143 4.10 13.98 -7.55
C THR A 143 2.75 13.28 -7.74
N LEU A 144 2.70 11.95 -7.76
CA LEU A 144 1.46 11.21 -8.02
C LEU A 144 0.31 11.54 -7.04
N PRO A 145 0.54 11.73 -5.72
CA PRO A 145 -0.53 12.14 -4.83
C PRO A 145 -1.19 13.47 -5.21
N SER A 146 -0.47 14.37 -5.91
CA SER A 146 -1.04 15.64 -6.35
C SER A 146 -2.16 15.49 -7.38
N TRP A 147 -2.23 14.34 -8.07
CA TRP A 147 -3.24 14.04 -9.09
C TRP A 147 -4.54 13.50 -8.47
N ILE A 148 -4.52 13.20 -7.18
CA ILE A 148 -5.71 12.86 -6.40
C ILE A 148 -6.23 14.18 -5.77
N PRO A 149 -7.46 14.62 -6.07
CA PRO A 149 -8.00 15.88 -5.56
C PRO A 149 -7.99 15.96 -4.03
N HIS A 150 -8.65 14.99 -3.38
CA HIS A 150 -8.79 14.94 -1.93
C HIS A 150 -8.01 13.76 -1.35
N LYS A 151 -6.71 13.96 -1.10
CA LYS A 151 -5.86 12.94 -0.46
C LYS A 151 -5.48 13.30 0.97
N LYS A 152 -5.38 12.27 1.81
CA LYS A 152 -4.71 12.30 3.10
C LYS A 152 -3.74 11.14 3.18
N ILE A 153 -2.48 11.40 3.47
CA ILE A 153 -1.45 10.37 3.64
C ILE A 153 -1.07 10.34 5.12
N GLY A 154 -1.04 9.16 5.72
CA GLY A 154 -0.72 8.99 7.13
C GLY A 154 -0.03 7.66 7.42
N HIS A 155 0.63 7.59 8.58
CA HIS A 155 1.22 6.34 9.06
C HIS A 155 0.13 5.43 9.64
N CYS A 156 0.19 4.13 9.31
CA CYS A 156 -0.76 3.13 9.81
C CYS A 156 -0.01 1.88 10.28
N PHE A 157 -0.23 1.47 11.53
CA PHE A 157 0.43 0.31 12.12
C PHE A 157 0.07 -1.01 11.41
N LYS A 158 1.10 -1.84 11.18
CA LYS A 158 1.03 -3.17 10.57
C LYS A 158 -0.10 -4.07 11.08
N GLU A 159 -0.45 -4.01 12.37
CA GLU A 159 -1.50 -4.83 12.99
C GLU A 159 -2.90 -4.52 12.43
N ALA A 160 -3.12 -3.29 11.98
CA ALA A 160 -4.38 -2.87 11.33
C ALA A 160 -4.49 -3.39 9.88
N ASN A 161 -3.40 -3.94 9.34
CA ASN A 161 -3.14 -4.03 7.90
C ASN A 161 -2.92 -5.46 7.39
N LYS A 162 -3.43 -6.47 8.11
CA LYS A 162 -3.26 -7.91 7.82
C LYS A 162 -3.58 -8.35 6.40
N CYS A 163 -4.50 -7.67 5.71
CA CYS A 163 -4.83 -8.00 4.31
C CYS A 163 -3.71 -7.61 3.35
N ALA A 164 -3.18 -6.39 3.48
CA ALA A 164 -2.06 -5.95 2.66
C ALA A 164 -0.79 -6.76 2.99
N ASP A 165 -0.61 -7.18 4.25
CA ASP A 165 0.47 -8.06 4.67
C ASP A 165 0.41 -9.40 3.95
N ALA A 166 -0.79 -9.99 3.89
CA ALA A 166 -1.01 -11.23 3.15
C ALA A 166 -0.73 -11.07 1.65
N LEU A 167 -1.10 -9.94 1.05
CA LEU A 167 -0.83 -9.67 -0.37
C LEU A 167 0.66 -9.42 -0.64
N ALA A 168 1.36 -8.75 0.26
CA ALA A 168 2.80 -8.57 0.17
C ALA A 168 3.53 -9.94 0.23
N LYS A 169 3.10 -10.82 1.13
CA LYS A 169 3.56 -12.22 1.21
C LYS A 169 3.28 -13.02 -0.05
N ILE A 170 2.12 -12.81 -0.68
CA ILE A 170 1.83 -13.43 -1.98
C ILE A 170 2.79 -12.86 -3.04
N GLY A 171 3.05 -11.56 -2.99
CA GLY A 171 3.97 -10.84 -3.88
C GLY A 171 5.36 -11.47 -3.97
N THR A 172 5.94 -11.91 -2.85
CA THR A 172 7.28 -12.54 -2.82
C THR A 172 7.34 -13.86 -3.58
N SER A 173 6.19 -14.51 -3.81
CA SER A 173 6.08 -15.84 -4.42
C SER A 173 5.43 -15.82 -5.81
N LEU A 174 5.10 -14.63 -6.33
CA LEU A 174 4.49 -14.49 -7.64
C LEU A 174 5.53 -14.70 -8.75
N LEU A 175 5.10 -15.33 -9.84
CA LEU A 175 5.92 -15.44 -11.07
C LEU A 175 5.78 -14.24 -12.01
N VAL A 176 4.89 -13.31 -11.67
CA VAL A 176 4.60 -12.10 -12.45
C VAL A 176 4.71 -10.87 -11.56
N ASP A 177 5.01 -9.74 -12.17
CA ASP A 177 5.30 -8.49 -11.46
C ASP A 177 4.11 -7.96 -10.67
N PHE A 178 2.91 -7.98 -11.24
CA PHE A 178 1.73 -7.36 -10.65
C PHE A 178 0.48 -8.17 -10.98
N VAL A 179 -0.37 -8.42 -10.00
CA VAL A 179 -1.68 -9.06 -10.20
C VAL A 179 -2.75 -8.18 -9.60
N LEU A 180 -3.86 -7.99 -10.31
CA LEU A 180 -5.01 -7.26 -9.80
C LEU A 180 -6.08 -8.23 -9.30
N PHE A 181 -6.53 -8.05 -8.05
CA PHE A 181 -7.63 -8.77 -7.45
C PHE A 181 -8.89 -7.91 -7.41
N MET A 182 -9.95 -8.42 -8.04
CA MET A 182 -11.27 -7.80 -8.13
C MET A 182 -12.20 -8.37 -7.05
N PRO A 183 -13.28 -7.66 -6.67
CA PRO A 183 -14.26 -8.20 -5.74
C PRO A 183 -14.99 -9.38 -6.39
N LEU A 184 -15.47 -10.31 -5.56
CA LEU A 184 -16.33 -11.38 -6.05
C LEU A 184 -17.70 -10.79 -6.48
N PRO A 185 -18.35 -11.35 -7.52
CA PRO A 185 -19.67 -10.94 -7.94
C PRO A 185 -20.74 -11.15 -6.85
#